data_AF-A0A1H8DRK0-F1
#
_entry.id   AF-A0A1H8DRK0-F1
#
_cell.length_a   1.000
_cell.length_b   1.000
_cell.length_c   1.000
_cell.angle_alpha   90.00
_cell.angle_beta   90.00
_cell.angle_gamma   90.00
#
_symmetry.space_group_name_H-M   'P 1'
#
loop_
_entity.id
_entity.type
_entity.pdbx_description
1 polymer ?
#
loop_
_entity_poly.entity_id
_entity_poly.type
_entity_poly.pdbx_seq_one_letter_code
_entity_poly.pdbx_strand_id
1 'polypeptide(L)'
;MRGALALLMLSASPVLAADTFALPQGCEAFVTIQSRSCAVEHHFVCAADPEGIKRRASLSEDGMTYLGSTDREGQWVTSFYPELGDEETLEAAPADPASLTELLANGVDTYDFQTLSDTVGTTRYVGQDRLTGTTETIDGITLQQTEYNIRAYGPDGTEIWSSAGREYVSDRWRLFIGGTGRVTVPTETFDKDDRPVEFIFPGEPGFLSANPKHDCGAMLSSAPSDLMPKEIAHDHL
;
A
#
# COMPACT_ATOMS: atom_id res chain seq x y z
N MET A 1 18.47 -23.93 -59.70
CA MET A 1 18.64 -24.46 -58.32
C MET A 1 19.91 -23.82 -57.78
N ARG A 2 19.99 -22.99 -56.74
CA ARG A 2 19.22 -22.74 -55.51
C ARG A 2 19.44 -21.24 -55.20
N GLY A 3 18.43 -20.40 -54.96
CA GLY A 3 17.69 -20.33 -53.71
C GLY A 3 18.39 -19.36 -52.74
N ALA A 4 18.28 -18.06 -52.97
CA ALA A 4 18.78 -17.03 -52.04
C ALA A 4 17.75 -16.82 -50.93
N LEU A 5 18.10 -17.19 -49.71
CA LEU A 5 17.27 -17.06 -48.53
C LEU A 5 17.50 -15.68 -47.91
N ALA A 6 16.52 -14.78 -48.05
CA ALA A 6 16.51 -13.49 -47.37
C ALA A 6 16.12 -13.70 -45.90
N LEU A 7 17.03 -13.38 -44.99
CA LEU A 7 16.81 -13.46 -43.55
C LEU A 7 16.11 -12.15 -43.11
N LEU A 8 14.80 -12.21 -42.85
CA LEU A 8 14.08 -11.13 -42.17
C LEU A 8 14.57 -11.05 -40.72
N MET A 9 15.27 -9.96 -40.36
CA MET A 9 15.51 -9.62 -38.97
C MET A 9 14.23 -8.97 -38.41
N LEU A 10 13.53 -9.68 -37.52
CA LEU A 10 12.53 -9.06 -36.64
C LEU A 10 13.28 -8.21 -35.61
N SER A 11 13.22 -6.89 -35.76
CA SER A 11 13.60 -5.96 -34.70
C SER A 11 12.59 -6.07 -33.55
N ALA A 12 12.98 -6.74 -32.47
CA ALA A 12 12.30 -6.62 -31.19
C ALA A 12 12.57 -5.20 -30.66
N SER A 13 11.59 -4.31 -30.80
CA SER A 13 11.62 -3.04 -30.08
C SER A 13 11.52 -3.33 -28.58
N PRO A 14 12.41 -2.77 -27.73
CA PRO A 14 12.19 -2.84 -26.30
C PRO A 14 10.85 -2.16 -26.00
N VAL A 15 9.98 -2.85 -25.27
CA VAL A 15 8.80 -2.24 -24.68
C VAL A 15 9.32 -1.15 -23.74
N LEU A 16 9.13 0.11 -24.12
CA LEU A 16 9.31 1.22 -23.20
C LEU A 16 8.29 0.99 -22.08
N ALA A 17 8.78 0.80 -20.84
CA ALA A 17 7.92 0.87 -19.67
C ALA A 17 7.18 2.22 -19.72
N ALA A 18 5.87 2.21 -19.48
CA ALA A 18 5.11 3.45 -19.46
C ALA A 18 5.62 4.30 -18.28
N ASP A 19 6.13 5.51 -18.55
CA ASP A 19 6.60 6.42 -17.50
C ASP A 19 5.46 6.89 -16.57
N THR A 20 4.22 6.71 -17.01
CA THR A 20 3.01 7.13 -16.30
C THR A 20 2.10 5.93 -16.09
N PHE A 21 1.63 5.76 -14.86
CA PHE A 21 0.61 4.80 -14.51
C PHE A 21 -0.74 5.18 -15.14
N ALA A 22 -1.32 4.24 -15.89
CA ALA A 22 -2.64 4.42 -16.48
C ALA A 22 -3.73 4.06 -15.46
N LEU A 23 -4.51 5.07 -15.05
CA LEU A 23 -5.68 4.83 -14.20
C LEU A 23 -6.76 4.02 -14.95
N PRO A 24 -7.57 3.22 -14.24
CA PRO A 24 -8.73 2.60 -14.83
C PRO A 24 -9.72 3.65 -15.38
N GLN A 25 -10.48 3.27 -16.41
CA GLN A 25 -11.47 4.17 -17.01
C GLN A 25 -12.49 4.63 -15.96
N GLY A 26 -12.75 5.95 -15.90
CA GLY A 26 -13.70 6.53 -14.95
C GLY A 26 -13.13 6.78 -13.56
N CYS A 27 -11.81 6.62 -13.38
CA CYS A 27 -11.11 6.95 -12.16
C CYS A 27 -10.31 8.26 -12.30
N GLU A 28 -10.22 9.00 -11.19
CA GLU A 28 -9.49 10.26 -11.09
C GLU A 28 -8.59 10.20 -9.85
N ALA A 29 -7.28 10.36 -10.07
CA ALA A 29 -6.32 10.47 -8.98
C ALA A 29 -6.32 11.88 -8.39
N PHE A 30 -6.14 11.96 -7.07
CA PHE A 30 -6.04 13.23 -6.35
C PHE A 30 -4.67 13.47 -5.73
N VAL A 31 -3.84 12.43 -5.55
CA VAL A 31 -2.46 12.57 -5.09
C VAL A 31 -1.59 11.40 -5.52
N THR A 32 -0.34 11.70 -5.86
CA THR A 32 0.75 10.72 -5.99
C THR A 32 1.73 10.94 -4.84
N ILE A 33 2.09 9.88 -4.13
CA ILE A 33 3.01 9.94 -2.98
C ILE A 33 4.27 9.18 -3.33
N GLN A 34 5.43 9.84 -3.23
CA GLN A 34 6.73 9.18 -3.36
C GLN A 34 7.31 8.95 -1.95
N SER A 35 7.73 7.72 -1.66
CA SER A 35 8.16 7.30 -0.33
C SER A 35 9.62 6.86 -0.30
N ARG A 36 10.21 6.84 0.91
CA ARG A 36 11.59 6.38 1.16
C ARG A 36 11.84 4.89 0.92
N SER A 37 10.82 4.09 0.65
CA SER A 37 10.94 2.65 0.44
C SER A 37 11.09 2.25 -1.03
N CYS A 38 11.59 3.16 -1.87
CA CYS A 38 11.57 2.99 -3.33
C CYS A 38 10.17 2.58 -3.84
N ALA A 39 9.16 3.28 -3.31
CA ALA A 39 7.77 3.06 -3.63
C ALA A 39 7.12 4.37 -4.06
N VAL A 40 6.20 4.26 -5.02
CA VAL A 40 5.28 5.34 -5.39
C VAL A 40 3.86 4.83 -5.27
N GLU A 41 2.99 5.64 -4.66
CA GLU A 41 1.57 5.36 -4.52
C GLU A 41 0.73 6.36 -5.30
N HIS A 42 -0.35 5.89 -5.89
CA HIS A 42 -1.37 6.70 -6.53
C HIS A 42 -2.68 6.49 -5.80
N HIS A 43 -3.21 7.56 -5.22
CA HIS A 43 -4.50 7.56 -4.54
C HIS A 43 -5.56 8.21 -5.42
N PHE A 44 -6.65 7.49 -5.65
CA PHE A 44 -7.68 7.86 -6.62
C PHE A 44 -9.07 7.40 -6.19
N VAL A 45 -10.08 7.95 -6.86
CA VAL A 45 -11.48 7.56 -6.71
C VAL A 45 -12.03 7.17 -8.07
N CYS A 46 -13.03 6.29 -8.11
CA CYS A 46 -13.69 5.90 -9.35
C CYS A 46 -15.18 6.21 -9.29
N ALA A 47 -15.73 6.71 -10.39
CA ALA A 47 -17.15 7.10 -10.45
C ALA A 47 -18.12 5.92 -10.24
N ALA A 48 -17.65 4.69 -10.44
CA ALA A 48 -18.43 3.46 -10.24
C ALA A 48 -18.39 2.94 -8.79
N ASP A 49 -17.49 3.45 -7.95
CA ASP A 49 -17.35 2.97 -6.57
C ASP A 49 -18.43 3.59 -5.66
N PRO A 50 -18.83 2.88 -4.60
CA PRO A 50 -19.64 3.46 -3.52
C PRO A 50 -19.01 4.73 -2.94
N GLU A 51 -19.86 5.63 -2.44
CA GLU A 51 -19.40 6.88 -1.84
C GLU A 51 -18.46 6.63 -0.65
N GLY A 52 -17.31 7.30 -0.66
CA GLY A 52 -16.29 7.22 0.40
C GLY A 52 -15.19 6.21 0.12
N ILE A 53 -15.35 5.35 -0.89
CA ILE A 53 -14.28 4.45 -1.33
C ILE A 53 -13.15 5.26 -1.97
N LYS A 54 -11.94 4.98 -1.51
CA LYS A 54 -10.68 5.39 -2.11
C LYS A 54 -9.94 4.17 -2.60
N ARG A 55 -9.15 4.33 -3.66
CA ARG A 55 -8.29 3.29 -4.19
C ARG A 55 -6.85 3.73 -4.14
N ARG A 56 -5.97 2.75 -3.99
CA ARG A 56 -4.51 2.92 -3.99
C ARG A 56 -3.90 1.93 -4.97
N ALA A 57 -3.05 2.41 -5.85
CA ALA A 57 -2.09 1.58 -6.57
C ALA A 57 -0.68 1.91 -6.07
N SER A 58 0.09 0.91 -5.68
CA SER A 58 1.50 1.07 -5.27
C SER A 58 2.41 0.39 -6.27
N LEU A 59 3.53 1.04 -6.59
CA LEU A 59 4.52 0.56 -7.54
C LEU A 59 5.93 0.62 -6.95
N SER A 60 6.75 -0.37 -7.28
CA SER A 60 8.20 -0.40 -7.12
C SER A 60 8.91 -0.22 -8.47
N GLU A 61 10.24 -0.38 -8.51
CA GLU A 61 11.02 -0.38 -9.76
C GLU A 61 10.60 -1.52 -10.71
N ASP A 62 10.04 -2.61 -10.17
CA ASP A 62 9.64 -3.79 -10.92
C ASP A 62 8.18 -3.71 -11.43
N GLY A 63 7.45 -2.66 -11.04
CA GLY A 63 6.07 -2.40 -11.45
C GLY A 63 5.07 -2.40 -10.29
N MET A 64 3.80 -2.66 -10.58
CA MET A 64 2.74 -2.60 -9.58
C MET A 64 2.83 -3.75 -8.58
N THR A 65 2.93 -3.39 -7.30
CA THR A 65 3.06 -4.31 -6.17
C THR A 65 1.74 -4.48 -5.41
N TYR A 66 0.86 -3.48 -5.47
CA TYR A 66 -0.42 -3.49 -4.77
C TYR A 66 -1.49 -2.71 -5.52
N LEU A 67 -2.73 -3.22 -5.48
CA LEU A 67 -3.93 -2.47 -5.80
C LEU A 67 -4.98 -2.76 -4.72
N GLY A 68 -5.54 -1.73 -4.10
CA GLY A 68 -6.55 -1.94 -3.09
C GLY A 68 -7.51 -0.78 -2.94
N SER A 69 -8.48 -0.95 -2.04
CA SER A 69 -9.46 0.07 -1.71
C SER A 69 -9.73 0.14 -0.22
N THR A 70 -9.95 1.35 0.26
CA THR A 70 -10.37 1.65 1.62
C THR A 70 -11.65 2.46 1.62
N ASP A 71 -12.46 2.29 2.67
CA ASP A 71 -13.63 3.13 2.87
C ASP A 71 -13.26 4.47 3.54
N ARG A 72 -14.26 5.24 3.96
CA ARG A 72 -14.02 6.52 4.63
C ARG A 72 -13.33 6.35 5.99
N GLU A 73 -13.46 5.20 6.63
CA GLU A 73 -12.95 4.90 7.97
C GLU A 73 -11.53 4.32 7.93
N GLY A 74 -10.98 4.04 6.74
CA GLY A 74 -9.65 3.44 6.57
C GLY A 74 -9.71 1.91 6.40
N GLN A 75 -10.88 1.29 6.53
CA GLN A 75 -11.00 -0.16 6.49
C GLN A 75 -10.58 -0.73 5.13
N TRP A 76 -9.81 -1.82 5.15
CA TRP A 76 -9.27 -2.49 3.95
C TRP A 76 -10.34 -3.29 3.21
N VAL A 77 -11.17 -2.61 2.40
CA VAL A 77 -12.31 -3.21 1.71
C VAL A 77 -11.87 -4.30 0.72
N THR A 78 -10.82 -4.03 -0.06
CA THR A 78 -10.23 -5.00 -0.99
C THR A 78 -8.72 -4.81 -1.09
N SER A 79 -7.97 -5.89 -1.18
CA SER A 79 -6.55 -5.87 -1.54
C SER A 79 -6.27 -6.87 -2.66
N PHE A 80 -5.38 -6.51 -3.56
CA PHE A 80 -4.88 -7.36 -4.64
C PHE A 80 -3.36 -7.23 -4.73
N TYR A 81 -2.68 -8.37 -4.74
CA TYR A 81 -1.22 -8.50 -4.78
C TYR A 81 -0.82 -9.16 -6.10
N PRO A 82 -0.48 -8.39 -7.15
CA PRO A 82 -0.30 -8.90 -8.51
C PRO A 82 0.74 -10.01 -8.65
N GLU A 83 1.82 -9.94 -7.88
CA GLU A 83 2.90 -10.93 -7.94
C GLU A 83 2.49 -12.32 -7.46
N LEU A 84 1.52 -12.41 -6.54
CA LEU A 84 0.98 -13.69 -6.06
C LEU A 84 -0.25 -14.12 -6.84
N GLY A 85 -0.95 -13.15 -7.45
CA GLY A 85 -2.30 -13.39 -7.95
C GLY A 85 -3.30 -13.60 -6.81
N ASP A 86 -3.00 -13.06 -5.63
CA ASP A 86 -3.85 -13.17 -4.45
C ASP A 86 -4.72 -11.92 -4.31
N GLU A 87 -5.97 -12.15 -3.95
CA GLU A 87 -6.93 -11.12 -3.59
C GLU A 87 -7.56 -11.45 -2.25
N GLU A 88 -7.96 -10.40 -1.55
CA GLU A 88 -8.65 -10.51 -0.27
C GLU A 88 -9.67 -9.38 -0.11
N THR A 89 -10.68 -9.65 0.71
CA THR A 89 -11.79 -8.74 0.96
C THR A 89 -12.11 -8.66 2.44
N LEU A 90 -12.50 -7.48 2.93
CA LEU A 90 -12.97 -7.31 4.30
C LEU A 90 -14.17 -8.22 4.60
N GLU A 91 -14.21 -8.79 5.79
CA GLU A 91 -15.41 -9.49 6.26
C GLU A 91 -16.64 -8.55 6.34
N ALA A 92 -17.84 -9.10 6.21
CA ALA A 92 -19.05 -8.28 6.13
C ALA A 92 -19.41 -7.56 7.45
N ALA A 93 -18.97 -8.09 8.59
CA ALA A 93 -19.29 -7.56 9.91
C ALA A 93 -18.11 -7.78 10.88
N PRO A 94 -17.07 -6.93 10.80
CA PRO A 94 -15.94 -6.99 11.72
C PRO A 94 -16.37 -6.96 13.18
N ALA A 95 -15.64 -7.67 14.04
CA ALA A 95 -15.88 -7.64 15.48
C ALA A 95 -15.60 -6.26 16.07
N ASP A 96 -14.55 -5.62 15.58
CA ASP A 96 -14.18 -4.23 15.86
C ASP A 96 -13.58 -3.61 14.57
N PRO A 97 -14.38 -2.89 13.76
CA PRO A 97 -13.90 -2.27 12.53
C PRO A 97 -12.96 -1.10 12.83
N ALA A 98 -11.85 -0.99 12.08
CA ALA A 98 -10.99 0.20 12.16
C ALA A 98 -11.79 1.49 11.90
N SER A 99 -11.51 2.54 12.67
CA SER A 99 -12.20 3.82 12.58
C SER A 99 -11.26 5.02 12.69
N LEU A 100 -10.97 5.63 11.53
CA LEU A 100 -10.39 6.97 11.46
C LEU A 100 -11.24 8.02 12.21
N THR A 101 -12.56 7.88 12.22
CA THR A 101 -13.43 8.79 12.99
C THR A 101 -13.17 8.67 14.49
N GLU A 102 -13.06 7.45 15.02
CA GLU A 102 -12.72 7.23 16.42
C GLU A 102 -11.31 7.73 16.74
N LEU A 103 -10.32 7.37 15.91
CA LEU A 103 -8.93 7.81 16.06
C LEU A 103 -8.81 9.34 16.11
N LEU A 104 -9.46 10.03 15.18
CA LEU A 104 -9.38 11.50 15.08
C LEU A 104 -10.14 12.21 16.19
N ALA A 105 -11.23 11.62 16.70
CA ALA A 105 -12.03 12.20 17.77
C ALA A 105 -11.43 11.96 19.16
N ASN A 106 -10.94 10.74 19.41
CA ASN A 106 -10.53 10.28 20.73
C ASN A 106 -9.01 10.16 20.89
N GLY A 107 -8.26 10.24 19.79
CA GLY A 107 -6.81 10.06 19.77
C GLY A 107 -6.37 8.60 19.76
N VAL A 108 -7.31 7.65 19.69
CA VAL A 108 -7.05 6.21 19.72
C VAL A 108 -8.18 5.45 19.03
N ASP A 109 -7.84 4.36 18.35
CA ASP A 109 -8.77 3.41 17.72
C ASP A 109 -8.23 1.99 17.89
N THR A 110 -9.06 1.05 18.33
CA THR A 110 -8.71 -0.39 18.35
C THR A 110 -9.40 -1.08 17.18
N TYR A 111 -8.89 -2.23 16.77
CA TYR A 111 -9.56 -3.02 15.75
C TYR A 111 -9.30 -4.52 15.91
N ASP A 112 -10.27 -5.29 15.41
CA ASP A 112 -10.36 -6.73 15.38
C ASP A 112 -11.24 -7.12 14.19
N PHE A 113 -10.60 -7.32 13.04
CA PHE A 113 -11.28 -7.61 11.78
C PHE A 113 -10.59 -8.76 11.03
N GLN A 114 -11.28 -9.29 10.03
CA GLN A 114 -10.76 -10.32 9.16
C GLN A 114 -10.80 -9.91 7.69
N THR A 115 -9.81 -10.37 6.94
CA THR A 115 -9.89 -10.44 5.48
C THR A 115 -10.11 -11.88 5.04
N LEU A 116 -10.75 -12.03 3.88
CA LEU A 116 -11.16 -13.29 3.30
C LEU A 116 -10.51 -13.43 1.93
N SER A 117 -9.75 -14.51 1.75
CA SER A 117 -9.14 -14.88 0.48
C SER A 117 -9.44 -16.33 0.11
N ASP A 118 -9.72 -16.58 -1.17
CA ASP A 118 -9.91 -17.92 -1.69
C ASP A 118 -8.60 -18.73 -1.78
N THR A 119 -7.45 -18.06 -1.81
CA THR A 119 -6.13 -18.68 -1.97
C THR A 119 -5.42 -18.90 -0.63
N VAL A 120 -5.39 -17.88 0.24
CA VAL A 120 -4.71 -17.95 1.54
C VAL A 120 -5.63 -18.27 2.72
N GLY A 121 -6.94 -18.16 2.53
CA GLY A 121 -7.94 -18.35 3.57
C GLY A 121 -8.22 -17.06 4.34
N THR A 122 -8.60 -17.21 5.61
CA THR A 122 -8.93 -16.07 6.48
C THR A 122 -7.70 -15.60 7.25
N THR A 123 -7.46 -14.29 7.22
CA THR A 123 -6.48 -13.63 8.10
C THR A 123 -7.23 -12.72 9.07
N ARG A 124 -6.92 -12.81 10.36
CA ARG A 124 -7.48 -11.93 11.40
C ARG A 124 -6.44 -10.93 11.87
N TYR A 125 -6.80 -9.66 11.89
CA TYR A 125 -5.97 -8.55 12.34
C TYR A 125 -6.48 -8.01 13.65
N VAL A 126 -5.58 -7.88 14.63
CA VAL A 126 -5.88 -7.29 15.95
C VAL A 126 -4.84 -6.25 16.26
N GLY A 127 -5.27 -5.06 16.66
CA GLY A 127 -4.35 -3.96 16.89
C GLY A 127 -4.99 -2.68 17.38
N GLN A 128 -4.20 -1.61 17.26
CA GLN A 128 -4.60 -0.26 17.65
C GLN A 128 -3.74 0.79 16.97
N ASP A 129 -4.38 1.91 16.65
CA ASP A 129 -3.76 3.18 16.28
C ASP A 129 -3.93 4.23 17.38
N ARG A 130 -2.94 5.10 17.54
CA ARG A 130 -2.96 6.17 18.53
C ARG A 130 -2.31 7.43 18.01
N LEU A 131 -2.99 8.58 18.07
CA LEU A 131 -2.38 9.87 17.77
C LEU A 131 -1.26 10.17 18.77
N THR A 132 -0.10 10.60 18.28
CA THR A 132 1.00 11.01 19.16
C THR A 132 0.83 12.44 19.69
N GLY A 133 -0.14 13.18 19.14
CA GLY A 133 -0.29 14.63 19.35
C GLY A 133 0.75 15.47 18.60
N THR A 134 1.56 14.85 17.74
CA THR A 134 2.55 15.52 16.90
C THR A 134 2.01 15.69 15.50
N THR A 135 2.22 16.86 14.91
CA THR A 135 2.01 17.09 13.49
C THR A 135 3.33 17.30 12.79
N GLU A 136 3.48 16.77 11.58
CA GLU A 136 4.63 17.00 10.71
C GLU A 136 4.17 17.63 9.41
N THR A 137 5.00 18.48 8.82
CA THR A 137 4.73 19.04 7.48
C THR A 137 5.76 18.50 6.51
N ILE A 138 5.29 17.71 5.54
CA ILE A 138 6.09 17.03 4.53
C ILE A 138 5.61 17.54 3.18
N ASP A 139 6.50 18.13 2.39
CA ASP A 139 6.19 18.74 1.09
C ASP A 139 4.96 19.69 1.12
N GLY A 140 4.87 20.50 2.19
CA GLY A 140 3.77 21.44 2.39
C GLY A 140 2.45 20.83 2.88
N ILE A 141 2.37 19.52 3.07
CA ILE A 141 1.20 18.82 3.62
C ILE A 141 1.40 18.58 5.11
N THR A 142 0.53 19.16 5.93
CA THR A 142 0.51 18.90 7.38
C THR A 142 -0.26 17.62 7.68
N LEU A 143 0.40 16.68 8.35
CA LEU A 143 -0.12 15.37 8.71
C LEU A 143 -0.06 15.16 10.22
N GLN A 144 -0.99 14.37 10.76
CA GLN A 144 -0.97 13.94 12.16
C GLN A 144 -0.21 12.62 12.26
N GLN A 145 0.75 12.53 13.16
CA GLN A 145 1.50 11.30 13.36
C GLN A 145 0.76 10.36 14.30
N THR A 146 0.78 9.06 13.97
CA THR A 146 0.25 7.97 14.78
C THR A 146 1.36 7.08 15.31
N GLU A 147 1.04 6.29 16.32
CA GLU A 147 1.72 5.04 16.65
C GLU A 147 0.73 3.89 16.44
N TYR A 148 1.18 2.81 15.82
CA TYR A 148 0.36 1.62 15.58
C TYR A 148 0.99 0.36 16.15
N ASN A 149 0.16 -0.63 16.41
CA ASN A 149 0.56 -2.03 16.55
C ASN A 149 -0.51 -2.93 15.95
N ILE A 150 -0.09 -3.99 15.27
CA ILE A 150 -0.95 -4.95 14.59
C ILE A 150 -0.36 -6.35 14.73
N ARG A 151 -1.24 -7.34 14.86
CA ARG A 151 -0.92 -8.77 14.79
C ARG A 151 -1.87 -9.42 13.80
N ALA A 152 -1.32 -10.23 12.91
CA ALA A 152 -2.08 -11.03 11.97
C ALA A 152 -2.06 -12.50 12.39
N TYR A 153 -3.21 -13.14 12.31
CA TYR A 153 -3.41 -14.53 12.68
C TYR A 153 -4.02 -15.31 11.52
N GLY A 154 -3.50 -16.51 11.27
CA GLY A 154 -4.09 -17.44 10.31
C GLY A 154 -5.36 -18.12 10.83
N PRO A 155 -6.01 -18.96 10.01
CA PRO A 155 -7.30 -19.59 10.35
C PRO A 155 -7.28 -20.49 11.59
N ASP A 156 -6.11 -21.01 11.96
CA ASP A 156 -5.89 -21.87 13.12
C ASP A 156 -5.55 -21.08 14.40
N GLY A 157 -5.48 -19.75 14.31
CA GLY A 157 -5.10 -18.86 15.40
C GLY A 157 -3.59 -18.71 15.60
N THR A 158 -2.77 -19.28 14.71
CA THR A 158 -1.32 -19.07 14.71
C THR A 158 -1.00 -17.64 14.28
N GLU A 159 -0.16 -16.92 15.04
CA GLU A 159 0.36 -15.61 14.61
C GLU A 159 1.26 -15.79 13.39
N ILE A 160 0.88 -15.17 12.27
CA ILE A 160 1.63 -15.23 11.02
C ILE A 160 2.68 -14.12 10.94
N TRP A 161 2.38 -12.94 11.50
CA TRP A 161 3.29 -11.82 11.63
C TRP A 161 2.72 -10.77 12.59
N SER A 162 3.58 -9.86 13.06
CA SER A 162 3.16 -8.65 13.77
C SER A 162 4.02 -7.44 13.40
N SER A 163 3.46 -6.25 13.55
CA SER A 163 4.18 -5.00 13.30
C SER A 163 3.81 -3.92 14.30
N ALA A 164 4.76 -3.04 14.59
CA ALA A 164 4.52 -1.83 15.36
C ALA A 164 5.41 -0.70 14.85
N GLY A 165 4.88 0.53 14.89
CA GLY A 165 5.54 1.64 14.25
C GLY A 165 4.83 2.96 14.40
N ARG A 166 5.07 3.83 13.42
CA ARG A 166 4.51 5.15 13.27
C ARG A 166 4.06 5.33 11.85
N GLU A 167 2.90 5.94 11.69
CA GLU A 167 2.35 6.34 10.40
C GLU A 167 1.89 7.78 10.48
N TYR A 168 1.30 8.26 9.40
CA TYR A 168 0.65 9.55 9.35
C TYR A 168 -0.80 9.40 8.93
N VAL A 169 -1.67 10.26 9.43
CA VAL A 169 -3.06 10.37 9.01
C VAL A 169 -3.29 11.72 8.36
N SER A 170 -3.97 11.69 7.21
CA SER A 170 -4.55 12.86 6.56
C SER A 170 -6.05 12.91 6.82
N ASP A 171 -6.49 13.86 7.65
CA ASP A 171 -7.93 14.11 7.86
C ASP A 171 -8.60 14.56 6.55
N ARG A 172 -7.90 15.39 5.76
CA ARG A 172 -8.38 15.89 4.46
C ARG A 172 -8.76 14.75 3.51
N TRP A 173 -7.93 13.72 3.44
CA TRP A 173 -8.13 12.62 2.51
C TRP A 173 -8.76 11.39 3.16
N ARG A 174 -8.84 11.35 4.50
CA ARG A 174 -9.31 10.21 5.29
C ARG A 174 -8.53 8.94 4.94
N LEU A 175 -7.22 8.99 5.12
CA LEU A 175 -6.29 7.89 4.83
C LEU A 175 -5.10 7.92 5.78
N PHE A 176 -4.54 6.75 6.04
CA PHE A 176 -3.20 6.64 6.58
C PHE A 176 -2.17 6.67 5.44
N ILE A 177 -0.96 7.08 5.79
CA ILE A 177 0.19 7.22 4.91
C ILE A 177 1.36 6.58 5.67
N GLY A 178 2.17 5.81 4.94
CA GLY A 178 3.30 5.08 5.51
C GLY A 178 4.25 5.93 6.36
N GLY A 179 4.89 5.28 7.31
CA GLY A 179 5.91 5.89 8.16
C GLY A 179 7.04 4.91 8.45
N THR A 180 7.42 4.76 9.71
CA THR A 180 8.45 3.79 10.09
C THR A 180 7.84 2.63 10.85
N GLY A 181 8.35 1.43 10.66
CA GLY A 181 7.82 0.25 11.34
C GLY A 181 8.89 -0.76 11.64
N ARG A 182 8.60 -1.60 12.61
CA ARG A 182 9.29 -2.87 12.81
C ARG A 182 8.31 -3.99 12.57
N VAL A 183 8.74 -4.98 11.82
CA VAL A 183 7.93 -6.14 11.48
C VAL A 183 8.62 -7.37 12.00
N THR A 184 7.86 -8.24 12.66
CA THR A 184 8.30 -9.54 13.15
C THR A 184 7.50 -10.62 12.43
N VAL A 185 8.22 -11.51 11.77
CA VAL A 185 7.71 -12.76 11.21
C VAL A 185 8.30 -13.92 12.03
N PRO A 186 7.84 -15.18 11.88
CA PRO A 186 8.30 -16.28 12.72
C PRO A 186 9.83 -16.51 12.70
N THR A 187 10.48 -16.14 11.60
CA THR A 187 11.91 -16.39 11.36
C THR A 187 12.80 -15.19 11.66
N GLU A 188 12.29 -13.97 11.61
CA GLU A 188 13.11 -12.76 11.64
C GLU A 188 12.34 -11.50 12.06
N THR A 189 13.10 -10.41 12.19
CA THR A 189 12.55 -9.08 12.44
C THR A 189 13.36 -8.06 11.67
N PHE A 190 12.68 -7.15 10.99
CA PHE A 190 13.29 -6.11 10.16
C PHE A 190 12.56 -4.78 10.33
N ASP A 191 13.24 -3.70 9.98
CA ASP A 191 12.72 -2.34 10.04
C ASP A 191 12.32 -1.87 8.63
N LYS A 192 11.23 -1.10 8.54
CA LYS A 192 10.73 -0.44 7.33
C LYS A 192 10.71 1.08 7.49
N ASP A 193 10.93 1.80 6.38
CA ASP A 193 10.85 3.26 6.29
C ASP A 193 10.11 3.66 5.00
N ASP A 194 8.79 3.77 5.14
CA ASP A 194 7.82 4.15 4.10
C ASP A 194 7.41 5.62 4.21
N ARG A 195 8.20 6.44 4.93
CA ARG A 195 7.85 7.85 5.12
C ARG A 195 7.68 8.55 3.77
N PRO A 196 6.62 9.36 3.60
CA PRO A 196 6.42 10.12 2.38
C PRO A 196 7.53 11.18 2.25
N VAL A 197 7.90 11.48 1.02
CA VAL A 197 8.92 12.47 0.66
C VAL A 197 8.32 13.57 -0.21
N GLU A 198 7.52 13.20 -1.21
CA GLU A 198 6.87 14.13 -2.13
C GLU A 198 5.37 13.83 -2.23
N PHE A 199 4.55 14.88 -2.31
CA PHE A 199 3.13 14.82 -2.61
C PHE A 199 2.87 15.57 -3.92
N ILE A 200 2.58 14.83 -4.98
CA ILE A 200 2.43 15.38 -6.32
C ILE A 200 0.95 15.40 -6.69
N PHE A 201 0.47 16.55 -7.19
CA PHE A 201 -0.94 16.83 -7.48
C PHE A 201 -1.25 16.89 -8.98
N PRO A 202 -2.54 16.79 -9.36
CA PRO A 202 -2.95 16.92 -10.75
C PRO A 202 -2.39 18.18 -11.43
N GLY A 203 -1.72 17.99 -12.56
CA GLY A 203 -1.08 19.06 -13.34
C GLY A 203 0.39 19.32 -12.99
N GLU A 204 0.91 18.71 -11.93
CA GLU A 204 2.32 18.83 -11.55
C GLU A 204 3.20 17.78 -12.25
N PRO A 205 4.49 18.09 -12.52
CA PRO A 205 5.43 17.12 -13.09
C PRO A 205 5.60 15.88 -12.19
N GLY A 206 5.48 14.69 -12.77
CA GLY A 206 5.62 13.43 -12.04
C GLY A 206 4.34 12.91 -11.40
N PHE A 207 3.22 13.61 -11.55
CA PHE A 207 1.90 13.09 -11.18
C PHE A 207 1.61 11.81 -11.97
N LEU A 208 1.18 10.75 -11.27
CA LEU A 208 1.03 9.39 -11.82
C LEU A 208 2.31 8.78 -12.39
N SER A 209 3.50 9.21 -11.94
CA SER A 209 4.76 8.54 -12.32
C SER A 209 4.72 7.06 -11.96
N ALA A 210 4.98 6.18 -12.93
CA ALA A 210 5.12 4.75 -12.67
C ALA A 210 6.45 4.39 -11.99
N ASN A 211 7.37 5.36 -11.88
CA ASN A 211 8.71 5.15 -11.35
C ASN A 211 8.84 5.73 -9.94
N PRO A 212 9.27 4.94 -8.94
CA PRO A 212 9.70 5.45 -7.65
C PRO A 212 11.01 6.23 -7.78
N LYS A 213 11.23 7.21 -6.89
CA LYS A 213 12.37 8.15 -6.98
C LYS A 213 13.36 8.07 -5.82
N HIS A 214 12.90 7.72 -4.63
CA HIS A 214 13.70 7.87 -3.41
C HIS A 214 14.20 6.53 -2.89
N ASP A 215 15.47 6.53 -2.48
CA ASP A 215 16.16 5.39 -1.87
C ASP A 215 16.12 4.09 -2.71
N CYS A 216 15.83 4.21 -4.00
CA CYS A 216 15.97 3.15 -5.00
C CYS A 216 17.44 2.76 -5.18
N GLY A 217 17.72 1.46 -5.18
CA GLY A 217 19.09 0.93 -5.24
C GLY A 217 19.86 0.94 -3.91
N ALA A 218 19.28 1.41 -2.80
CA ALA A 218 19.75 0.99 -1.49
C ALA A 218 19.36 -0.48 -1.33
N MET A 219 20.34 -1.40 -1.33
CA MET A 219 20.08 -2.82 -1.03
C MET A 219 19.28 -2.90 0.28
N LEU A 220 17.98 -3.20 0.18
CA LEU A 220 17.20 -3.71 1.29
C LEU A 220 17.97 -4.95 1.77
N SER A 221 18.52 -4.84 2.98
CA SER A 221 19.25 -5.93 3.60
C SER A 221 18.35 -7.16 3.57
N SER A 222 18.81 -8.18 2.86
CA SER A 222 18.11 -9.40 2.50
C SER A 222 17.22 -9.98 3.60
N ALA A 223 15.93 -9.66 3.58
CA ALA A 223 14.91 -10.59 4.04
C ALA A 223 14.56 -11.48 2.82
N PRO A 224 14.51 -12.81 2.95
CA PRO A 224 14.08 -13.67 1.86
C PRO A 224 12.66 -13.29 1.44
N SER A 225 12.46 -13.07 0.13
CA SER A 225 11.14 -12.82 -0.47
C SER A 225 10.08 -13.88 -0.11
N ASP A 226 10.53 -15.08 0.26
CA ASP A 226 9.70 -16.21 0.68
C ASP A 226 9.22 -16.11 2.15
N LEU A 227 9.72 -15.14 2.93
CA LEU A 227 9.44 -14.97 4.36
C LEU A 227 8.82 -13.61 4.71
N MET A 228 8.58 -12.73 3.71
CA MET A 228 7.83 -11.50 3.91
C MET A 228 6.38 -11.72 3.46
N PRO A 229 5.42 -11.98 4.37
CA PRO A 229 4.00 -11.86 4.06
C PRO A 229 3.74 -10.53 3.35
N LYS A 230 3.19 -10.57 2.14
CA LYS A 230 3.09 -9.39 1.25
C LYS A 230 2.15 -8.30 1.75
N GLU A 231 1.27 -8.65 2.69
CA GLU A 231 0.50 -7.73 3.54
C GLU A 231 1.45 -6.67 4.14
N ILE A 232 2.57 -7.11 4.72
CA ILE A 232 3.51 -6.28 5.49
C ILE A 232 4.05 -5.06 4.74
N ALA A 233 4.28 -5.20 3.43
CA ALA A 233 4.84 -4.14 2.59
C ALA A 233 3.81 -3.06 2.21
N HIS A 234 2.53 -3.35 2.39
CA HIS A 234 1.41 -2.50 1.98
C HIS A 234 0.45 -2.17 3.12
N ASP A 235 0.70 -2.70 4.32
CA ASP A 235 0.02 -2.34 5.56
C ASP A 235 0.32 -0.90 5.91
N HIS A 236 -0.51 -0.02 5.34
CA HIS A 236 -0.83 1.29 5.86
C HIS A 236 -2.31 1.17 6.25
N LEU A 237 -2.60 1.35 7.54
CA LEU A 237 -3.93 1.10 8.11
C LEU A 237 -4.99 2.09 7.64
#